data_AF-A0A1I4VWL7-F1
#
_entry.id   AF-A0A1I4VWL7-F1
#
_cell.length_a   1.000
_cell.length_b   1.000
_cell.length_c   1.000
_cell.angle_alpha   90.00
_cell.angle_beta   90.00
_cell.angle_gamma   90.00
#
_symmetry.space_group_name_H-M   'P 1'
#
loop_
_entity.id
_entity.type
_entity.pdbx_description
1 polymer ?
#
loop_
_entity_poly.entity_id
_entity_poly.type
_entity_poly.pdbx_seq_one_letter_code
_entity_poly.pdbx_strand_id
1 'polypeptide(L)'
;MLKQLLRTLIVLCALVSFTACSSDSDSPESQTSLKLELKVVPADIQVKEYKHLTVTFKELNTGFTTTQEIKNTHTLQVVLPSGTYHITAEGTVVYTNNAELIEAKVSGVQTGVVINGSEVNKTIDLALKSGSSDLILEEVFFTGTKTPQGAMYFGDQYFKITNNTDQTLYADGMLLIQSAFMTNEKQDYMPNIMASTLSAGAIIRIPGTGNTYPVKAGESIIIAEDAINHKEFNSLSINLSNANFQIFKEDSDDIDNPAVPKMVNVFEKMVIHTQGYYAYALARMPQGMTSDALVAQNSYTYQYTLTFGGETYPMDGTAVKIPNEWITDAVNLSVQDSFQWVVTSPSLDMGWTSVSAFDGDKSRFGKSVRRKVIGKNVEGKNLFKDTNNSTADFEHGVKPSLFN
;
A
#
# COMPACT_ATOMS: atom_id res chain seq x y z
N MET A 1 19.42 67.33 35.66
CA MET A 1 19.90 66.00 36.10
C MET A 1 18.79 64.98 36.34
N LEU A 2 17.51 65.37 36.50
CA LEU A 2 16.40 64.40 36.68
C LEU A 2 15.86 63.77 35.37
N LYS A 3 16.09 64.39 34.21
CA LYS A 3 15.59 63.90 32.90
C LYS A 3 16.51 62.88 32.21
N GLN A 4 17.77 62.77 32.62
CA GLN A 4 18.71 61.76 32.11
C GLN A 4 18.63 60.45 32.91
N LEU A 5 18.35 60.49 34.22
CA LEU A 5 18.12 59.28 35.02
C LEU A 5 16.85 58.52 34.62
N LEU A 6 15.80 59.21 34.17
CA LEU A 6 14.54 58.56 33.76
C LEU A 6 14.66 57.84 32.40
N ARG A 7 15.59 58.27 31.52
CA ARG A 7 15.85 57.60 30.23
C ARG A 7 16.74 56.37 30.38
N THR A 8 17.66 56.35 31.34
CA THR A 8 18.48 55.16 31.62
C THR A 8 17.71 54.07 32.36
N LEU A 9 16.66 54.43 33.12
CA LEU A 9 15.82 53.46 33.84
C LEU A 9 14.79 52.75 32.94
N ILE A 10 14.36 53.37 31.83
CA ILE A 10 13.42 52.75 30.88
C ILE A 10 14.13 51.82 29.89
N VAL A 11 15.43 52.01 29.63
CA VAL A 11 16.22 51.11 28.78
C VAL A 11 16.67 49.85 29.53
N LEU A 12 16.71 49.88 30.87
CA LEU A 12 17.09 48.72 31.69
C LEU A 12 15.93 47.76 32.01
N CYS A 13 14.67 48.19 31.83
CA CYS A 13 13.49 47.33 32.03
C CYS A 13 12.94 46.68 30.74
N ALA A 14 13.51 46.97 29.56
CA ALA A 14 13.11 46.37 28.28
C ALA A 14 13.97 45.15 27.85
N LEU A 15 14.88 44.68 28.72
CA LEU A 15 15.78 43.55 28.46
C LEU A 15 15.42 42.28 29.25
N VAL A 16 14.25 42.23 29.89
CA VAL A 16 13.77 41.06 30.63
C VAL A 16 12.37 40.69 30.17
N SER A 17 12.23 40.11 28.98
CA SER A 17 11.04 39.33 28.58
C SER A 17 11.18 38.75 27.17
N PHE A 18 12.08 37.79 26.98
CA PHE A 18 11.92 36.67 26.02
C PHE A 18 12.87 35.53 26.42
N THR A 19 12.77 35.06 27.66
CA THR A 19 13.07 33.65 27.94
C THR A 19 11.78 32.90 27.60
N ALA A 20 11.67 32.41 26.37
CA ALA A 20 10.80 31.29 26.12
C ALA A 20 11.29 30.16 27.03
N CYS A 21 10.47 29.76 28.00
CA CYS A 21 10.73 28.54 28.76
C CYS A 21 10.90 27.41 27.76
N SER A 22 12.12 26.87 27.63
CA SER A 22 12.25 25.47 27.31
C SER A 22 11.48 24.74 28.40
N SER A 23 10.50 23.93 28.01
CA SER A 23 10.06 22.87 28.89
C SER A 23 11.25 21.92 29.01
N ASP A 24 12.08 22.14 30.02
CA ASP A 24 13.13 21.22 30.44
C ASP A 24 12.43 19.93 30.90
N SER A 25 12.43 18.94 30.01
CA SER A 25 12.51 17.54 30.44
C SER A 25 13.99 17.22 30.60
N ASP A 26 14.54 17.48 31.78
CA ASP A 26 15.96 17.23 32.16
C ASP A 26 16.27 15.73 32.37
N SER A 27 15.70 14.87 31.53
CA SER A 27 16.24 13.52 31.33
C SER A 27 16.81 13.52 29.92
N PRO A 28 18.11 13.24 29.71
CA PRO A 28 18.58 12.95 28.37
C PRO A 28 17.71 11.82 27.83
N GLU A 29 17.03 12.03 26.69
CA GLU A 29 16.36 10.94 25.99
C GLU A 29 17.39 9.81 25.88
N SER A 30 17.08 8.66 26.48
CA SER A 30 17.97 7.51 26.45
C SER A 30 18.33 7.25 25.00
N GLN A 31 19.62 7.22 24.67
CA GLN A 31 20.09 6.92 23.31
C GLN A 31 20.58 5.49 23.24
N THR A 32 20.31 4.84 22.11
CA THR A 32 20.74 3.47 21.81
C THR A 32 21.56 3.46 20.54
N SER A 33 22.70 2.76 20.56
CA SER A 33 23.44 2.43 19.35
C SER A 33 22.76 1.27 18.62
N LEU A 34 22.22 1.53 17.43
CA LEU A 34 21.67 0.50 16.55
C LEU A 34 22.73 0.08 15.55
N LYS A 35 23.01 -1.23 15.49
CA LYS A 35 23.65 -1.87 14.33
C LYS A 35 22.58 -2.58 13.51
N LEU A 36 22.27 -2.01 12.35
CA LEU A 36 21.28 -2.53 11.41
C LEU A 36 21.98 -3.25 10.26
N GLU A 37 21.67 -4.52 10.06
CA GLU A 37 22.05 -5.29 8.87
C GLU A 37 20.93 -5.24 7.83
N LEU A 38 21.27 -4.97 6.57
CA LEU A 38 20.34 -4.94 5.45
C LEU A 38 20.58 -6.16 4.58
N LYS A 39 19.60 -7.06 4.49
CA LYS A 39 19.76 -8.36 3.86
C LYS A 39 18.88 -8.48 2.63
N VAL A 40 19.45 -8.63 1.43
CA VAL A 40 18.63 -8.88 0.24
C VAL A 40 18.01 -10.29 0.32
N VAL A 41 16.70 -10.35 0.08
CA VAL A 41 15.90 -11.59 0.04
C VAL A 41 15.28 -11.80 -1.34
N PRO A 42 15.16 -13.05 -1.81
CA PRO A 42 15.63 -14.29 -1.18
C PRO A 42 17.17 -14.41 -1.08
N ALA A 43 17.65 -15.21 -0.12
CA ALA A 43 19.06 -15.22 0.32
C ALA A 43 20.05 -15.81 -0.71
N ASP A 44 19.54 -16.43 -1.77
CA ASP A 44 20.29 -16.92 -2.92
C ASP A 44 20.72 -15.79 -3.87
N ILE A 45 20.13 -14.59 -3.76
CA ILE A 45 20.56 -13.41 -4.50
C ILE A 45 21.97 -12.99 -4.08
N GLN A 46 22.91 -13.10 -5.02
CA GLN A 46 24.30 -12.69 -4.83
C GLN A 46 24.49 -11.21 -5.15
N VAL A 47 24.33 -10.34 -4.14
CA VAL A 47 24.59 -8.91 -4.27
C VAL A 47 26.10 -8.65 -4.43
N LYS A 48 26.47 -7.91 -5.47
CA LYS A 48 27.85 -7.49 -5.77
C LYS A 48 28.13 -6.09 -5.27
N GLU A 49 27.15 -5.21 -5.32
CA GLU A 49 27.32 -3.81 -4.93
C GLU A 49 26.03 -3.26 -4.31
N TYR A 50 26.16 -2.49 -3.24
CA TYR A 50 25.08 -1.67 -2.68
C TYR A 50 25.32 -0.21 -3.11
N LYS A 51 24.88 0.17 -4.32
CA LYS A 51 25.21 1.48 -4.92
C LYS A 51 24.82 2.64 -4.02
N HIS A 52 23.56 2.65 -3.63
CA HIS A 52 23.02 3.66 -2.74
C HIS A 52 21.78 3.10 -2.07
N LEU A 53 21.73 3.18 -0.74
CA LEU A 53 20.53 2.90 0.04
C LEU A 53 20.26 4.08 0.97
N THR A 54 18.99 4.41 1.12
CA THR A 54 18.45 5.38 2.05
C THR A 54 17.66 4.60 3.10
N VAL A 55 17.99 4.77 4.37
CA VAL A 55 17.28 4.17 5.50
C VAL A 55 16.62 5.26 6.31
N THR A 56 15.30 5.18 6.47
CA THR A 56 14.50 6.15 7.22
C THR A 56 13.92 5.50 8.47
N PHE A 57 14.14 6.14 9.60
CA PHE A 57 13.66 5.75 10.92
C PHE A 57 12.60 6.76 11.36
N LYS A 58 11.34 6.34 11.44
CA LYS A 58 10.25 7.13 12.00
C LYS A 58 9.88 6.59 13.37
N GLU A 59 10.11 7.37 14.42
CA GLU A 59 9.70 7.00 15.78
C GLU A 59 8.16 7.12 15.87
N LEU A 60 7.50 6.06 16.37
CA LEU A 60 6.05 5.90 16.25
C LEU A 60 5.24 6.79 17.19
N ASN A 61 5.80 7.20 18.34
CA ASN A 61 5.09 8.02 19.33
C ASN A 61 5.18 9.52 19.02
N THR A 62 6.37 9.96 18.60
CA THR A 62 6.72 11.36 18.34
C THR A 62 6.55 11.74 16.88
N GLY A 63 6.59 10.75 15.96
CA GLY A 63 6.61 10.98 14.52
C GLY A 63 7.95 11.51 14.00
N PHE A 64 8.95 11.69 14.85
CA PHE A 64 10.25 12.21 14.44
C PHE A 64 10.94 11.26 13.46
N THR A 65 11.54 11.82 12.41
CA THR A 65 12.12 11.04 11.32
C THR A 65 13.61 11.34 11.18
N THR A 66 14.44 10.30 11.22
CA THR A 66 15.88 10.36 10.93
C THR A 66 16.15 9.58 9.65
N THR A 67 16.94 10.13 8.73
CA THR A 67 17.32 9.45 7.49
C THR A 67 18.84 9.31 7.40
N GLN A 68 19.30 8.14 6.97
CA GLN A 68 20.70 7.80 6.77
C GLN A 68 20.92 7.30 5.35
N GLU A 69 22.02 7.69 4.74
CA GLU A 69 22.45 7.18 3.44
C GLU A 69 23.64 6.24 3.63
N ILE A 70 23.60 5.06 2.99
CA ILE A 70 24.71 4.13 2.94
C ILE A 70 25.08 3.82 1.49
N LYS A 71 26.38 3.61 1.25
CA LYS A 71 26.95 3.25 -0.05
C LYS A 71 28.00 2.17 0.17
N ASN A 72 28.05 1.20 -0.73
CA ASN A 72 29.00 0.09 -0.74
C ASN A 72 29.08 -0.70 0.57
N THR A 73 27.99 -0.70 1.35
CA THR A 73 27.86 -1.47 2.59
C THR A 73 26.41 -1.89 2.79
N HIS A 74 26.23 -2.99 3.53
CA HIS A 74 24.94 -3.55 3.94
C HIS A 74 24.74 -3.48 5.45
N THR A 75 25.59 -2.73 6.15
CA THR A 75 25.47 -2.51 7.59
C THR A 75 25.46 -1.01 7.88
N LEU A 76 24.54 -0.58 8.72
CA LEU A 76 24.41 0.80 9.20
C LEU A 76 24.58 0.81 10.72
N GLN A 77 25.48 1.65 11.22
CA GLN A 77 25.54 2.02 12.64
C GLN A 77 24.98 3.42 12.82
N VAL A 78 23.98 3.57 13.68
CA VAL A 78 23.32 4.85 13.96
C VAL A 78 22.93 4.93 15.43
N VAL A 79 22.99 6.12 16.02
CA VAL A 79 22.50 6.37 17.37
C VAL A 79 21.12 7.00 17.26
N LEU A 80 20.12 6.38 17.90
CA LEU A 80 18.73 6.82 17.89
C LEU A 80 18.22 6.93 19.32
N PRO A 81 17.24 7.83 19.61
CA PRO A 81 16.50 7.79 20.86
C PRO A 81 15.87 6.40 21.11
N SER A 82 15.83 5.96 22.35
CA SER A 82 15.13 4.75 22.76
C SER A 82 13.65 4.92 22.46
N GLY A 83 13.08 3.97 21.71
CA GLY A 83 11.72 4.09 21.21
C GLY A 83 11.30 2.92 20.33
N THR A 84 10.12 3.05 19.74
CA THR A 84 9.60 2.06 18.78
C THR A 84 9.52 2.71 17.41
N TYR A 85 10.11 2.05 16.42
CA TYR A 85 10.34 2.64 15.11
C TYR A 85 9.61 1.90 13.99
N HIS A 86 9.18 2.67 13.00
CA HIS A 86 8.95 2.22 11.64
C HIS A 86 10.21 2.52 10.82
N ILE A 87 10.85 1.47 10.33
CA ILE A 87 12.10 1.53 9.58
C ILE A 87 11.79 1.19 8.12
N THR A 88 12.12 2.08 7.21
CA THR A 88 12.11 1.82 5.76
C THR A 88 13.53 1.89 5.22
N ALA A 89 13.84 1.05 4.26
CA ALA A 89 15.10 1.09 3.52
C ALA A 89 14.80 0.97 2.04
N GLU A 90 15.33 1.87 1.22
CA GLU A 90 15.13 1.87 -0.24
C GLU A 90 16.44 2.17 -0.95
N GLY A 91 16.64 1.65 -2.14
CA GLY A 91 17.74 2.09 -2.98
C GLY A 91 18.03 1.17 -4.13
N THR A 92 19.30 1.05 -4.50
CA THR A 92 19.76 0.32 -5.68
C THR A 92 20.93 -0.58 -5.34
N VAL A 93 20.84 -1.83 -5.79
CA VAL A 93 21.90 -2.84 -5.70
C VAL A 93 22.27 -3.33 -7.09
N VAL A 94 23.46 -3.90 -7.21
CA VAL A 94 23.87 -4.70 -8.35
C VAL A 94 24.00 -6.13 -7.87
N TYR A 95 23.35 -7.08 -8.53
CA TYR A 95 23.41 -8.50 -8.20
C TYR A 95 23.69 -9.35 -9.45
N THR A 96 24.06 -10.60 -9.25
CA THR A 96 24.32 -11.55 -10.36
C THR A 96 23.10 -12.42 -10.62
N ASN A 97 22.67 -12.49 -11.88
CA ASN A 97 21.68 -13.46 -12.36
C ASN A 97 22.21 -14.11 -13.65
N ASN A 98 22.30 -15.45 -13.70
CA ASN A 98 22.83 -16.19 -14.85
C ASN A 98 24.18 -15.66 -15.39
N ALA A 99 25.07 -15.24 -14.48
CA ALA A 99 26.38 -14.62 -14.76
C ALA A 99 26.36 -13.20 -15.39
N GLU A 100 25.19 -12.57 -15.52
CA GLU A 100 25.07 -11.15 -15.87
C GLU A 100 24.91 -10.28 -14.62
N LEU A 101 25.46 -9.07 -14.67
CA LEU A 101 25.28 -8.05 -13.64
C LEU A 101 24.00 -7.27 -13.94
N ILE A 102 23.04 -7.33 -13.02
CA ILE A 102 21.79 -6.61 -13.11
C ILE A 102 21.77 -5.53 -12.03
N GLU A 103 21.51 -4.30 -12.44
CA GLU A 103 21.16 -3.23 -11.52
C GLU A 103 19.67 -3.29 -11.22
N ALA A 104 19.32 -3.36 -9.95
CA ALA A 104 17.93 -3.40 -9.51
C ALA A 104 17.69 -2.49 -8.32
N LYS A 105 16.48 -1.94 -8.27
CA LYS A 105 15.99 -1.25 -7.09
C LYS A 105 15.67 -2.27 -6.02
N VAL A 106 15.84 -1.90 -4.76
CA VAL A 106 15.49 -2.72 -3.59
C VAL A 106 14.73 -1.92 -2.56
N SER A 107 13.95 -2.62 -1.73
CA SER A 107 13.31 -2.04 -0.57
C SER A 107 13.01 -3.02 0.55
N GLY A 108 13.00 -2.52 1.78
CA GLY A 108 12.58 -3.24 2.97
C GLY A 108 11.81 -2.34 3.92
N VAL A 109 10.91 -2.93 4.68
CA VAL A 109 10.18 -2.23 5.75
C VAL A 109 10.05 -3.11 6.97
N GLN A 110 10.16 -2.51 8.15
CA GLN A 110 9.86 -3.17 9.41
C GLN A 110 9.18 -2.17 10.35
N THR A 111 7.99 -2.52 10.83
CA THR A 111 7.21 -1.67 11.75
C THR A 111 7.23 -2.26 13.15
N GLY A 112 7.25 -1.40 14.17
CA GLY A 112 7.21 -1.83 15.57
C GLY A 112 8.58 -2.28 16.10
N VAL A 113 9.67 -1.79 15.51
CA VAL A 113 11.03 -2.18 15.92
C VAL A 113 11.39 -1.46 17.21
N VAL A 114 11.47 -2.20 18.31
CA VAL A 114 11.92 -1.68 19.60
C VAL A 114 13.43 -1.50 19.59
N ILE A 115 13.88 -0.26 19.81
CA ILE A 115 15.27 0.16 19.96
C ILE A 115 15.42 0.69 21.39
N ASN A 116 16.15 -0.02 22.25
CA ASN A 116 16.35 0.33 23.66
C ASN A 116 17.65 -0.32 24.17
N GLY A 117 18.21 0.21 25.26
CA GLY A 117 19.47 -0.23 25.86
C GLY A 117 20.69 0.52 25.30
N SER A 118 21.89 0.06 25.61
CA SER A 118 23.13 0.71 25.16
C SER A 118 23.45 0.40 23.69
N GLU A 119 23.28 -0.86 23.28
CA GLU A 119 23.51 -1.34 21.92
C GLU A 119 22.48 -2.41 21.55
N VAL A 120 21.95 -2.36 20.33
CA VAL A 120 21.03 -3.37 19.79
C VAL A 120 21.40 -3.71 18.35
N ASN A 121 21.28 -5.00 18.01
CA ASN A 121 21.44 -5.50 16.65
C ASN A 121 20.07 -5.83 16.05
N LYS A 122 19.81 -5.36 14.84
CA LYS A 122 18.59 -5.67 14.06
C LYS A 122 18.95 -6.00 12.62
N THR A 123 18.05 -6.69 11.94
CA THR A 123 18.15 -6.98 10.51
C THR A 123 16.88 -6.51 9.83
N ILE A 124 17.02 -5.88 8.67
CA ILE A 124 15.91 -5.56 7.76
C ILE A 124 16.11 -6.33 6.45
N ASP A 125 15.09 -7.07 6.05
CA ASP A 125 15.10 -7.76 4.76
C ASP A 125 14.74 -6.78 3.64
N LEU A 126 15.56 -6.75 2.60
CA LEU A 126 15.41 -5.96 1.39
C LEU A 126 14.96 -6.87 0.25
N ALA A 127 13.81 -6.61 -0.34
CA ALA A 127 13.41 -7.30 -1.55
C ALA A 127 13.75 -6.49 -2.81
N LEU A 128 13.94 -7.16 -3.95
CA LEU A 128 14.07 -6.50 -5.25
C LEU A 128 12.73 -5.84 -5.63
N LYS A 129 12.77 -4.58 -6.09
CA LYS A 129 11.63 -3.93 -6.75
C LYS A 129 11.67 -4.28 -8.24
N SER A 130 10.61 -4.90 -8.74
CA SER A 130 10.30 -4.91 -10.16
C SER A 130 9.89 -3.49 -10.59
N GLY A 131 10.47 -2.95 -11.66
CA GLY A 131 9.79 -1.87 -12.37
C GLY A 131 8.54 -2.49 -13.02
N SER A 132 7.36 -1.91 -12.83
CA SER A 132 6.14 -2.49 -13.40
C SER A 132 6.21 -2.48 -14.93
N SER A 133 6.29 -3.67 -15.51
CA SER A 133 6.23 -3.93 -16.95
C SER A 133 4.83 -4.34 -17.41
N ASP A 134 3.82 -4.23 -16.52
CA ASP A 134 2.44 -4.62 -16.79
C ASP A 134 1.47 -3.51 -16.34
N LEU A 135 0.17 -3.82 -16.27
CA LEU A 135 -0.87 -2.95 -15.75
C LEU A 135 -0.68 -2.70 -14.25
N ILE A 136 -1.02 -1.49 -13.83
CA ILE A 136 -0.97 -1.02 -12.45
C ILE A 136 -2.34 -0.55 -11.97
N LEU A 137 -2.59 -0.57 -10.65
CA LEU A 137 -3.73 0.03 -9.97
C LEU A 137 -3.56 1.55 -9.89
N GLU A 138 -4.20 2.28 -10.81
CA GLU A 138 -4.18 3.75 -10.80
C GLU A 138 -5.03 4.33 -9.68
N GLU A 139 -6.25 3.82 -9.50
CA GLU A 139 -7.22 4.39 -8.56
C GLU A 139 -8.11 3.28 -7.99
N VAL A 140 -8.36 3.36 -6.68
CA VAL A 140 -9.34 2.52 -6.00
C VAL A 140 -10.37 3.42 -5.36
N PHE A 141 -11.59 3.41 -5.90
CA PHE A 141 -12.73 4.11 -5.33
C PHE A 141 -13.57 3.13 -4.52
N PHE A 142 -13.19 2.97 -3.25
CA PHE A 142 -13.81 2.01 -2.34
C PHE A 142 -14.79 2.65 -1.35
N THR A 143 -14.86 3.98 -1.23
CA THR A 143 -15.68 4.59 -0.16
C THR A 143 -17.16 4.65 -0.49
N GLY A 144 -17.51 4.47 -1.76
CA GLY A 144 -18.83 4.81 -2.30
C GLY A 144 -19.19 6.28 -2.11
N THR A 145 -20.45 6.62 -2.34
CA THR A 145 -21.01 7.96 -2.15
C THR A 145 -22.12 8.01 -1.10
N LYS A 146 -22.64 9.21 -0.86
CA LYS A 146 -23.92 9.41 -0.16
C LYS A 146 -24.97 9.92 -1.13
N THR A 147 -26.19 9.46 -0.94
CA THR A 147 -27.37 10.08 -1.56
C THR A 147 -27.57 11.50 -1.02
N PRO A 148 -28.34 12.37 -1.70
CA PRO A 148 -28.70 13.68 -1.16
C PRO A 148 -29.40 13.62 0.21
N GLN A 149 -30.07 12.50 0.52
CA GLN A 149 -30.73 12.23 1.80
C GLN A 149 -29.76 11.71 2.88
N GLY A 150 -28.48 11.50 2.55
CA GLY A 150 -27.43 11.10 3.48
C GLY A 150 -27.25 9.59 3.66
N ALA A 151 -28.03 8.77 2.95
CA ALA A 151 -27.86 7.32 2.95
C ALA A 151 -26.59 6.90 2.21
N MET A 152 -25.92 5.85 2.69
CA MET A 152 -24.72 5.29 2.07
C MET A 152 -25.09 4.60 0.76
N TYR A 153 -24.22 4.71 -0.25
CA TYR A 153 -24.41 4.14 -1.58
C TYR A 153 -23.09 3.54 -2.04
N PHE A 154 -23.05 2.23 -2.31
CA PHE A 154 -21.80 1.49 -2.55
C PHE A 154 -21.70 0.83 -3.92
N GLY A 155 -22.79 0.73 -4.69
CA GLY A 155 -22.74 0.14 -6.04
C GLY A 155 -21.87 0.92 -7.02
N ASP A 156 -21.47 2.15 -6.69
CA ASP A 156 -20.62 3.01 -7.51
C ASP A 156 -19.12 2.86 -7.25
N GLN A 157 -18.71 1.88 -6.46
CA GLN A 157 -17.31 1.56 -6.26
C GLN A 157 -16.65 1.04 -7.55
N TYR A 158 -15.34 1.27 -7.72
CA TYR A 158 -14.60 0.74 -8.86
C TYR A 158 -13.09 0.64 -8.62
N PHE A 159 -12.45 -0.18 -9.46
CA PHE A 159 -11.01 -0.19 -9.69
C PHE A 159 -10.70 0.40 -11.06
N LYS A 160 -9.65 1.23 -11.11
CA LYS A 160 -9.08 1.71 -12.36
C LYS A 160 -7.66 1.16 -12.49
N ILE A 161 -7.45 0.34 -13.50
CA ILE A 161 -6.13 -0.20 -13.84
C ILE A 161 -5.61 0.45 -15.11
N THR A 162 -4.33 0.75 -15.19
CA THR A 162 -3.75 1.53 -16.29
C THR A 162 -2.49 0.89 -16.81
N ASN A 163 -2.32 0.95 -18.12
CA ASN A 163 -1.06 0.62 -18.76
C ASN A 163 -0.08 1.78 -18.63
N ASN A 164 0.87 1.67 -17.69
CA ASN A 164 1.89 2.68 -17.44
C ASN A 164 3.17 2.48 -18.29
N THR A 165 3.13 1.54 -19.24
CA THR A 165 4.24 1.22 -20.15
C THR A 165 4.10 1.97 -21.49
N ASP A 166 5.06 1.78 -22.38
CA ASP A 166 5.07 2.31 -23.75
C ASP A 166 4.60 1.31 -24.81
N GLN A 167 4.18 0.10 -24.40
CA GLN A 167 3.72 -0.97 -25.29
C GLN A 167 2.22 -1.24 -25.12
N THR A 168 1.61 -1.91 -26.10
CA THR A 168 0.25 -2.44 -25.90
C THR A 168 0.33 -3.72 -25.08
N LEU A 169 -0.40 -3.75 -23.97
CA LEU A 169 -0.57 -4.92 -23.11
C LEU A 169 -1.94 -5.55 -23.37
N TYR A 170 -2.15 -6.79 -22.94
CA TYR A 170 -3.46 -7.45 -23.00
C TYR A 170 -3.95 -7.78 -21.60
N ALA A 171 -5.16 -7.36 -21.25
CA ALA A 171 -5.71 -7.53 -19.91
C ALA A 171 -6.28 -8.92 -19.64
N ASP A 172 -6.43 -9.74 -20.68
CA ASP A 172 -6.92 -11.12 -20.60
C ASP A 172 -6.25 -11.92 -19.49
N GLY A 173 -7.05 -12.56 -18.65
CA GLY A 173 -6.57 -13.43 -17.58
C GLY A 173 -5.90 -12.72 -16.40
N MET A 174 -5.81 -11.38 -16.39
CA MET A 174 -5.35 -10.62 -15.23
C MET A 174 -6.26 -10.93 -14.03
N LEU A 175 -5.64 -11.31 -12.91
CA LEU A 175 -6.32 -11.46 -11.63
C LEU A 175 -6.40 -10.12 -10.93
N LEU A 176 -7.55 -9.80 -10.36
CA LEU A 176 -7.69 -8.81 -9.29
C LEU A 176 -7.94 -9.60 -8.00
N ILE A 177 -7.09 -9.36 -7.02
CA ILE A 177 -7.02 -10.13 -5.78
C ILE A 177 -7.28 -9.20 -4.61
N GLN A 178 -8.13 -9.63 -3.67
CA GLN A 178 -8.27 -9.03 -2.35
C GLN A 178 -7.53 -9.90 -1.33
N SER A 179 -6.76 -9.29 -0.42
CA SER A 179 -6.08 -10.03 0.65
C SER A 179 -7.07 -10.74 1.57
N ALA A 180 -6.68 -11.89 2.12
CA ALA A 180 -7.43 -12.58 3.18
C ALA A 180 -7.35 -11.83 4.51
N PHE A 181 -6.20 -11.19 4.74
CA PHE A 181 -5.90 -10.49 5.99
C PHE A 181 -6.20 -9.00 5.87
N MET A 182 -6.67 -8.41 6.97
CA MET A 182 -6.92 -6.97 7.07
C MET A 182 -5.72 -6.24 7.70
N THR A 183 -5.44 -5.02 7.24
CA THR A 183 -4.36 -4.15 7.72
C THR A 183 -4.61 -3.54 9.10
N ASN A 184 -5.86 -3.58 9.58
CA ASN A 184 -6.26 -3.08 10.89
C ASN A 184 -6.42 -4.17 11.96
N GLU A 185 -6.19 -5.43 11.60
CA GLU A 185 -6.30 -6.57 12.51
C GLU A 185 -5.06 -7.46 12.37
N LYS A 186 -3.98 -7.07 13.06
CA LYS A 186 -2.74 -7.82 13.04
C LYS A 186 -2.88 -9.11 13.83
N GLN A 187 -2.56 -10.21 13.16
CA GLN A 187 -2.52 -11.54 13.74
C GLN A 187 -1.20 -12.23 13.41
N ASP A 188 -0.75 -13.11 14.31
CA ASP A 188 0.42 -13.96 14.08
C ASP A 188 -0.03 -15.27 13.40
N TYR A 189 -0.18 -15.24 12.08
CA TYR A 189 -0.61 -16.40 11.29
C TYR A 189 0.48 -17.47 11.18
N MET A 190 0.09 -18.73 11.39
CA MET A 190 0.97 -19.89 11.31
C MET A 190 0.47 -20.92 10.27
N PRO A 191 1.32 -21.35 9.31
CA PRO A 191 2.65 -20.82 9.01
C PRO A 191 2.59 -19.42 8.37
N ASN A 192 3.53 -18.53 8.66
CA ASN A 192 3.63 -17.23 7.97
C ASN A 192 4.33 -17.41 6.60
N ILE A 193 3.62 -17.08 5.52
CA ILE A 193 4.09 -17.25 4.14
C ILE A 193 4.22 -15.92 3.38
N MET A 194 4.00 -14.78 4.04
CA MET A 194 3.90 -13.46 3.41
C MET A 194 5.18 -13.07 2.64
N ALA A 195 6.34 -13.58 3.06
CA ALA A 195 7.62 -13.32 2.40
C ALA A 195 7.66 -13.80 0.93
N SER A 196 6.95 -14.88 0.61
CA SER A 196 6.96 -15.50 -0.73
C SER A 196 5.62 -15.51 -1.44
N THR A 197 4.51 -15.33 -0.72
CA THR A 197 3.16 -15.36 -1.29
C THR A 197 2.23 -14.34 -0.65
N LEU A 198 1.31 -13.77 -1.43
CA LEU A 198 0.12 -13.10 -0.93
C LEU A 198 -0.97 -14.13 -0.59
N SER A 199 -1.58 -14.00 0.58
CA SER A 199 -2.75 -14.78 0.98
C SER A 199 -4.02 -14.12 0.41
N ALA A 200 -4.60 -14.69 -0.63
CA ALA A 200 -5.81 -14.19 -1.29
C ALA A 200 -7.08 -14.67 -0.57
N GLY A 201 -7.93 -13.71 -0.20
CA GLY A 201 -9.25 -13.94 0.39
C GLY A 201 -10.38 -13.93 -0.64
N ALA A 202 -10.19 -13.22 -1.75
CA ALA A 202 -11.06 -13.30 -2.92
C ALA A 202 -10.27 -13.03 -4.21
N ILE A 203 -10.67 -13.67 -5.30
CA ILE A 203 -10.02 -13.55 -6.62
C ILE A 203 -11.10 -13.45 -7.70
N ILE A 204 -11.00 -12.40 -8.51
CA ILE A 204 -11.73 -12.29 -9.77
C ILE A 204 -10.75 -12.13 -10.93
N ARG A 205 -11.16 -12.50 -12.14
CA ARG A 205 -10.28 -12.54 -13.32
C ARG A 205 -10.94 -11.86 -14.51
N ILE A 206 -10.16 -11.05 -15.24
CA ILE A 206 -10.58 -10.52 -16.53
C ILE A 206 -10.74 -11.69 -17.53
N PRO A 207 -11.91 -11.84 -18.19
CA PRO A 207 -12.11 -12.91 -19.16
C PRO A 207 -11.19 -12.76 -20.39
N GLY A 208 -11.28 -13.68 -21.36
CA GLY A 208 -10.58 -13.56 -22.64
C GLY A 208 -9.67 -14.74 -22.96
N THR A 209 -9.03 -14.64 -24.12
CA THR A 209 -8.26 -15.72 -24.77
C THR A 209 -6.77 -15.43 -24.87
N GLY A 210 -6.34 -14.26 -24.37
CA GLY A 210 -4.96 -13.78 -24.40
C GLY A 210 -4.78 -12.53 -25.26
N ASN A 211 -5.66 -12.31 -26.25
CA ASN A 211 -5.58 -11.20 -27.19
C ASN A 211 -6.92 -10.43 -27.33
N THR A 212 -7.87 -10.62 -26.42
CA THR A 212 -9.23 -10.07 -26.53
C THR A 212 -9.32 -8.61 -26.07
N TYR A 213 -8.55 -8.23 -25.05
CA TYR A 213 -8.64 -6.91 -24.40
C TYR A 213 -7.30 -6.17 -24.44
N PRO A 214 -6.94 -5.56 -25.60
CA PRO A 214 -5.75 -4.73 -25.69
C PRO A 214 -5.91 -3.45 -24.87
N VAL A 215 -4.83 -3.04 -24.20
CA VAL A 215 -4.71 -1.79 -23.45
C VAL A 215 -3.50 -1.05 -23.98
N LYS A 216 -3.72 0.05 -24.71
CA LYS A 216 -2.60 0.83 -25.25
C LYS A 216 -1.87 1.59 -24.15
N ALA A 217 -0.67 2.06 -24.46
CA ALA A 217 0.12 2.89 -23.56
C ALA A 217 -0.69 4.08 -23.02
N GLY A 218 -0.80 4.20 -21.69
CA GLY A 218 -1.55 5.25 -21.02
C GLY A 218 -3.09 5.12 -21.08
N GLU A 219 -3.64 4.02 -21.60
CA GLU A 219 -5.06 3.70 -21.50
C GLU A 219 -5.38 2.92 -20.21
N SER A 220 -6.64 3.01 -19.79
CA SER A 220 -7.13 2.42 -18.54
C SER A 220 -8.31 1.47 -18.80
N ILE A 221 -8.44 0.50 -17.91
CA ILE A 221 -9.61 -0.36 -17.76
C ILE A 221 -10.32 0.01 -16.46
N ILE A 222 -11.64 0.14 -16.52
CA ILE A 222 -12.52 0.32 -15.36
C ILE A 222 -13.23 -0.99 -15.05
N ILE A 223 -13.10 -1.45 -13.81
CA ILE A 223 -13.85 -2.58 -13.25
C ILE A 223 -14.80 -2.00 -12.20
N ALA A 224 -16.09 -1.94 -12.52
CA ALA A 224 -17.13 -1.39 -11.64
C ALA A 224 -17.72 -2.47 -10.71
N GLU A 225 -18.16 -2.08 -9.51
CA GLU A 225 -19.00 -2.95 -8.67
C GLU A 225 -20.32 -3.24 -9.39
N ASP A 226 -21.14 -2.22 -9.67
CA ASP A 226 -22.26 -2.32 -10.61
C ASP A 226 -21.99 -1.39 -11.82
N ALA A 227 -21.92 -1.92 -13.04
CA ALA A 227 -21.63 -1.09 -14.21
C ALA A 227 -22.88 -0.39 -14.76
N ILE A 228 -23.47 0.55 -14.00
CA ILE A 228 -24.69 1.27 -14.38
C ILE A 228 -24.52 2.79 -14.31
N ASN A 229 -25.53 3.53 -14.75
CA ASN A 229 -25.59 4.97 -14.55
C ASN A 229 -26.10 5.31 -13.14
N HIS A 230 -25.22 5.33 -12.14
CA HIS A 230 -25.62 5.60 -10.75
C HIS A 230 -26.23 6.99 -10.55
N LYS A 231 -25.99 7.95 -11.45
CA LYS A 231 -26.62 9.28 -11.40
C LYS A 231 -28.15 9.23 -11.44
N GLU A 232 -28.74 8.14 -11.94
CA GLU A 232 -30.20 7.93 -11.94
C GLU A 232 -30.75 7.61 -10.55
N PHE A 233 -29.94 7.05 -9.66
CA PHE A 233 -30.32 6.66 -8.30
C PHE A 233 -29.73 7.58 -7.23
N ASN A 234 -28.56 8.15 -7.51
CA ASN A 234 -27.85 9.10 -6.67
C ASN A 234 -27.21 10.20 -7.55
N SER A 235 -27.80 11.39 -7.56
CA SER A 235 -27.31 12.53 -8.36
C SER A 235 -25.90 13.00 -7.99
N LEU A 236 -25.37 12.59 -6.83
CA LEU A 236 -24.00 12.89 -6.37
C LEU A 236 -22.98 11.82 -6.79
N SER A 237 -23.41 10.79 -7.53
CA SER A 237 -22.59 9.66 -7.97
C SER A 237 -22.09 9.82 -9.41
N ILE A 238 -21.60 8.72 -10.00
CA ILE A 238 -20.95 8.63 -11.31
C ILE A 238 -21.76 7.79 -12.29
N ASN A 239 -21.39 7.88 -13.57
CA ASN A 239 -21.92 6.98 -14.58
C ASN A 239 -20.86 5.93 -14.92
N LEU A 240 -21.08 4.67 -14.51
CA LEU A 240 -20.24 3.51 -14.79
C LEU A 240 -20.84 2.59 -15.88
N SER A 241 -21.92 3.00 -16.56
CA SER A 241 -22.57 2.18 -17.61
C SER A 241 -21.67 1.82 -18.80
N ASN A 242 -20.54 2.50 -18.95
CA ASN A 242 -19.53 2.25 -19.98
C ASN A 242 -18.20 1.71 -19.38
N ALA A 243 -18.22 1.17 -18.16
CA ALA A 243 -17.06 0.47 -17.61
C ALA A 243 -16.65 -0.69 -18.53
N ASN A 244 -15.37 -1.08 -18.48
CA ASN A 244 -14.87 -2.16 -19.31
C ASN A 244 -15.33 -3.53 -18.79
N PHE A 245 -15.45 -3.66 -17.47
CA PHE A 245 -15.93 -4.86 -16.80
C PHE A 245 -16.81 -4.51 -15.60
N GLN A 246 -17.67 -5.45 -15.22
CA GLN A 246 -18.46 -5.42 -13.99
C GLN A 246 -18.12 -6.60 -13.09
N ILE A 247 -18.11 -6.38 -11.79
CA ILE A 247 -18.16 -7.46 -10.81
C ILE A 247 -19.60 -7.97 -10.80
N PHE A 248 -19.78 -9.29 -10.88
CA PHE A 248 -21.12 -9.87 -10.84
C PHE A 248 -21.07 -11.20 -10.11
N LYS A 249 -21.87 -11.31 -9.05
CA LYS A 249 -21.95 -12.48 -8.18
C LYS A 249 -23.33 -13.11 -8.40
N GLU A 250 -23.38 -14.33 -8.96
CA GLU A 250 -24.64 -14.94 -9.42
C GLU A 250 -25.69 -15.09 -8.30
N ASP A 251 -25.26 -15.31 -7.06
CA ASP A 251 -26.11 -15.44 -5.88
C ASP A 251 -26.13 -14.17 -5.02
N SER A 252 -26.22 -12.98 -5.62
CA SER A 252 -26.46 -11.72 -4.90
C SER A 252 -27.43 -10.81 -5.67
N ASP A 253 -27.83 -9.72 -5.02
CA ASP A 253 -28.70 -8.69 -5.61
C ASP A 253 -27.93 -7.73 -6.54
N ASP A 254 -26.85 -8.19 -7.17
CA ASP A 254 -26.01 -7.40 -8.09
C ASP A 254 -26.84 -7.00 -9.34
N ILE A 255 -26.60 -5.79 -9.85
CA ILE A 255 -27.31 -5.30 -11.03
C ILE A 255 -26.51 -5.67 -12.28
N ASP A 256 -27.05 -6.56 -13.11
CA ASP A 256 -26.43 -6.94 -14.37
C ASP A 256 -26.64 -5.90 -15.48
N ASN A 257 -25.56 -5.30 -15.96
CA ASN A 257 -25.57 -4.58 -17.23
C ASN A 257 -25.14 -5.51 -18.39
N PRO A 258 -26.06 -5.99 -19.24
CA PRO A 258 -25.73 -6.94 -20.30
C PRO A 258 -24.79 -6.40 -21.38
N ALA A 259 -24.57 -5.08 -21.44
CA ALA A 259 -23.62 -4.46 -22.36
C ALA A 259 -22.16 -4.47 -21.84
N VAL A 260 -21.95 -4.77 -20.55
CA VAL A 260 -20.64 -4.76 -19.91
C VAL A 260 -20.22 -6.21 -19.56
N PRO A 261 -19.08 -6.70 -20.07
CA PRO A 261 -18.59 -8.03 -19.74
C PRO A 261 -18.39 -8.24 -18.23
N LYS A 262 -18.77 -9.43 -17.74
CA LYS A 262 -18.59 -9.82 -16.34
C LYS A 262 -17.16 -10.28 -16.08
N MET A 263 -16.63 -9.91 -14.92
CA MET A 263 -15.45 -10.55 -14.35
C MET A 263 -15.76 -12.01 -14.04
N VAL A 264 -14.76 -12.89 -14.16
CA VAL A 264 -14.88 -14.30 -13.79
C VAL A 264 -14.57 -14.44 -12.30
N ASN A 265 -15.51 -14.97 -11.51
CA ASN A 265 -15.25 -15.31 -10.10
C ASN A 265 -14.38 -16.56 -10.02
N VAL A 266 -13.24 -16.47 -9.33
CA VAL A 266 -12.25 -17.56 -9.23
C VAL A 266 -12.23 -18.17 -7.84
N PHE A 267 -12.20 -17.34 -6.79
CA PHE A 267 -12.18 -17.80 -5.41
C PHE A 267 -12.92 -16.80 -4.52
N GLU A 268 -13.87 -17.28 -3.73
CA GLU A 268 -14.75 -16.50 -2.86
C GLU A 268 -15.43 -15.30 -3.57
N LYS A 269 -16.29 -14.57 -2.85
CA LYS A 269 -16.95 -13.36 -3.39
C LYS A 269 -16.09 -12.14 -3.07
N MET A 270 -15.67 -11.39 -4.10
CA MET A 270 -15.02 -10.10 -3.90
C MET A 270 -16.04 -9.08 -3.39
N VAL A 271 -15.68 -8.37 -2.32
CA VAL A 271 -16.49 -7.30 -1.72
C VAL A 271 -15.59 -6.11 -1.46
N ILE A 272 -15.80 -5.01 -2.18
CA ILE A 272 -14.97 -3.82 -2.03
C ILE A 272 -15.23 -3.18 -0.66
N HIS A 273 -14.28 -3.36 0.26
CA HIS A 273 -14.45 -2.92 1.64
C HIS A 273 -14.55 -1.39 1.76
N THR A 274 -15.64 -0.91 2.36
CA THR A 274 -16.04 0.51 2.34
C THR A 274 -15.15 1.45 3.16
N GLN A 275 -14.34 0.88 4.07
CA GLN A 275 -13.32 1.58 4.83
C GLN A 275 -11.90 1.41 4.26
N GLY A 276 -11.71 0.42 3.38
CA GLY A 276 -10.40 0.05 2.84
C GLY A 276 -9.47 -0.60 3.88
N TYR A 277 -9.82 -1.79 4.39
CA TYR A 277 -8.95 -2.54 5.32
C TYR A 277 -8.14 -3.65 4.65
N TYR A 278 -8.29 -3.85 3.35
CA TYR A 278 -7.60 -4.91 2.62
C TYR A 278 -6.52 -4.35 1.70
N ALA A 279 -5.56 -5.20 1.37
CA ALA A 279 -4.73 -4.97 0.19
C ALA A 279 -5.45 -5.49 -1.06
N TYR A 280 -5.21 -4.82 -2.17
CA TYR A 280 -5.59 -5.30 -3.50
C TYR A 280 -4.34 -5.51 -4.35
N ALA A 281 -4.34 -6.55 -5.17
CA ALA A 281 -3.21 -6.87 -6.04
C ALA A 281 -3.67 -7.28 -7.45
N LEU A 282 -2.81 -7.01 -8.42
CA LEU A 282 -2.91 -7.52 -9.79
C LEU A 282 -1.91 -8.64 -9.99
N ALA A 283 -2.30 -9.72 -10.65
CA ALA A 283 -1.40 -10.83 -10.92
C ALA A 283 -1.65 -11.52 -12.26
N ARG A 284 -0.59 -12.07 -12.84
CA ARG A 284 -0.64 -12.92 -14.04
C ARG A 284 -0.35 -14.37 -13.65
N MET A 285 -1.25 -15.27 -14.01
CA MET A 285 -0.98 -16.70 -13.87
C MET A 285 0.10 -17.15 -14.86
N PRO A 286 0.97 -18.11 -14.50
CA PRO A 286 1.94 -18.66 -15.45
C PRO A 286 1.22 -19.42 -16.56
N GLN A 287 1.90 -19.56 -17.72
CA GLN A 287 1.33 -20.24 -18.87
C GLN A 287 0.85 -21.65 -18.52
N GLY A 288 -0.39 -21.98 -18.91
CA GLY A 288 -1.00 -23.29 -18.67
C GLY A 288 -1.72 -23.44 -17.32
N MET A 289 -1.57 -22.48 -16.40
CA MET A 289 -2.35 -22.44 -15.16
C MET A 289 -3.81 -22.05 -15.44
N THR A 290 -4.75 -22.74 -14.81
CA THR A 290 -6.19 -22.45 -14.88
C THR A 290 -6.71 -21.93 -13.53
N SER A 291 -7.88 -21.29 -13.54
CA SER A 291 -8.55 -20.84 -12.32
C SER A 291 -8.80 -22.01 -11.34
N ASP A 292 -9.29 -23.15 -11.83
CA ASP A 292 -9.53 -24.33 -11.01
C ASP A 292 -8.23 -24.90 -10.42
N ALA A 293 -7.17 -24.97 -11.24
CA ALA A 293 -5.86 -25.45 -10.79
C ALA A 293 -5.25 -24.52 -9.73
N LEU A 294 -5.36 -23.21 -9.92
CA LEU A 294 -4.93 -22.21 -8.94
C LEU A 294 -5.57 -22.48 -7.58
N VAL A 295 -6.90 -22.59 -7.53
CA VAL A 295 -7.61 -22.78 -6.25
C VAL A 295 -7.30 -24.15 -5.63
N ALA A 296 -7.30 -25.21 -6.44
CA ALA A 296 -7.10 -26.58 -5.94
C ALA A 296 -5.65 -26.85 -5.46
N GLN A 297 -4.65 -26.26 -6.13
CA GLN A 297 -3.24 -26.56 -5.88
C GLN A 297 -2.58 -25.56 -4.92
N ASN A 298 -3.10 -24.33 -4.83
CA ASN A 298 -2.50 -23.27 -4.03
C ASN A 298 -3.26 -22.98 -2.72
N SER A 299 -4.01 -23.94 -2.18
CA SER A 299 -4.65 -23.76 -0.87
C SER A 299 -3.63 -23.51 0.27
N TYR A 300 -3.99 -22.60 1.16
CA TYR A 300 -3.28 -22.28 2.39
C TYR A 300 -4.24 -22.29 3.57
N THR A 301 -3.99 -23.21 4.49
CA THR A 301 -4.64 -23.25 5.80
C THR A 301 -3.71 -22.61 6.82
N TYR A 302 -4.27 -21.75 7.66
CA TYR A 302 -3.54 -21.05 8.71
C TYR A 302 -4.28 -21.08 10.03
N GLN A 303 -3.52 -20.92 11.11
CA GLN A 303 -4.04 -20.75 12.45
C GLN A 303 -3.54 -19.42 13.04
N TYR A 304 -4.31 -18.84 13.95
CA TYR A 304 -3.91 -17.68 14.74
C TYR A 304 -4.64 -17.69 16.09
N THR A 305 -4.14 -16.89 17.03
CA THR A 305 -4.75 -16.73 18.35
C THR A 305 -5.38 -15.34 18.45
N LEU A 306 -6.71 -15.28 18.41
CA LEU A 306 -7.43 -14.04 18.63
C LEU A 306 -7.45 -13.70 20.11
N THR A 307 -7.02 -12.49 20.49
CA THR A 307 -7.16 -11.98 21.86
C THR A 307 -8.26 -10.93 21.92
N PHE A 308 -9.32 -11.20 22.67
CA PHE A 308 -10.44 -10.27 22.84
C PHE A 308 -10.89 -10.25 24.30
N GLY A 309 -11.03 -9.06 24.89
CA GLY A 309 -11.44 -8.92 26.30
C GLY A 309 -10.48 -9.53 27.32
N GLY A 310 -9.22 -9.77 26.95
CA GLY A 310 -8.23 -10.45 27.80
C GLY A 310 -8.28 -11.98 27.73
N GLU A 311 -9.21 -12.56 26.98
CA GLU A 311 -9.27 -13.99 26.68
C GLU A 311 -8.66 -14.30 25.32
N THR A 312 -8.13 -15.52 25.16
CA THR A 312 -7.51 -15.98 23.91
C THR A 312 -8.31 -17.12 23.30
N TYR A 313 -8.58 -17.02 22.00
CA TYR A 313 -9.34 -18.00 21.22
C TYR A 313 -8.49 -18.53 20.07
N PRO A 314 -8.28 -19.85 19.96
CA PRO A 314 -7.64 -20.43 18.80
C PRO A 314 -8.59 -20.33 17.59
N MET A 315 -8.08 -19.81 16.49
CA MET A 315 -8.80 -19.60 15.25
C MET A 315 -8.03 -20.25 14.09
N ASP A 316 -8.76 -20.65 13.05
CA ASP A 316 -8.22 -21.14 11.81
C ASP A 316 -8.95 -20.56 10.60
N GLY A 317 -8.32 -20.63 9.44
CA GLY A 317 -8.88 -20.11 8.20
C GLY A 317 -8.19 -20.69 6.96
N THR A 318 -8.75 -20.36 5.80
CA THR A 318 -8.20 -20.77 4.50
C THR A 318 -8.13 -19.60 3.54
N ALA A 319 -7.12 -19.62 2.68
CA ALA A 319 -6.88 -18.66 1.61
C ALA A 319 -6.20 -19.34 0.43
N VAL A 320 -6.07 -18.63 -0.70
CA VAL A 320 -5.27 -19.10 -1.84
C VAL A 320 -3.91 -18.40 -1.85
N LYS A 321 -2.83 -19.17 -2.01
CA LYS A 321 -1.46 -18.65 -2.13
C LYS A 321 -1.26 -18.10 -3.53
N ILE A 322 -0.94 -16.82 -3.63
CA ILE A 322 -0.48 -16.20 -4.88
C ILE A 322 1.01 -15.93 -4.73
N PRO A 323 1.90 -16.65 -5.45
CA PRO A 323 3.32 -16.36 -5.45
C PRO A 323 3.58 -14.88 -5.74
N ASN A 324 4.46 -14.25 -4.94
CA ASN A 324 4.78 -12.83 -5.10
C ASN A 324 5.33 -12.52 -6.50
N GLU A 325 6.04 -13.46 -7.11
CA GLU A 325 6.53 -13.36 -8.49
C GLU A 325 5.43 -13.25 -9.56
N TRP A 326 4.17 -13.61 -9.26
CA TRP A 326 3.06 -13.48 -10.19
C TRP A 326 2.39 -12.11 -10.10
N ILE A 327 2.64 -11.38 -9.01
CA ILE A 327 1.99 -10.10 -8.72
C ILE A 327 2.71 -9.00 -9.47
N THR A 328 1.95 -8.28 -10.29
CA THR A 328 2.45 -7.17 -11.10
C THR A 328 2.30 -5.83 -10.40
N ASP A 329 1.33 -5.74 -9.48
CA ASP A 329 1.11 -4.54 -8.68
C ASP A 329 0.31 -4.86 -7.39
N ALA A 330 0.53 -4.09 -6.32
CA ALA A 330 -0.23 -4.19 -5.08
C ALA A 330 -0.40 -2.84 -4.38
N VAL A 331 -1.52 -2.68 -3.67
CA VAL A 331 -1.82 -1.51 -2.83
C VAL A 331 -2.40 -1.98 -1.50
N ASN A 332 -1.78 -1.61 -0.37
CA ASN A 332 -2.39 -1.78 0.95
C ASN A 332 -3.28 -0.58 1.26
N LEU A 333 -4.55 -0.85 1.61
CA LEU A 333 -5.44 0.17 2.15
C LEU A 333 -5.55 0.02 3.66
N SER A 334 -5.73 1.14 4.36
CA SER A 334 -6.14 1.15 5.77
C SER A 334 -6.92 2.42 6.11
N VAL A 335 -7.33 2.51 7.37
CA VAL A 335 -7.69 3.76 8.05
C VAL A 335 -6.52 4.16 8.97
N GLN A 336 -6.28 5.47 9.13
CA GLN A 336 -5.05 5.95 9.79
C GLN A 336 -4.95 5.61 11.28
N ASP A 337 -6.05 5.70 12.03
CA ASP A 337 -6.08 5.44 13.48
C ASP A 337 -5.98 3.96 13.88
N SER A 338 -6.20 3.07 12.93
CA SER A 338 -6.36 1.64 13.17
C SER A 338 -5.43 0.80 12.31
N PHE A 339 -4.56 1.41 11.50
CA PHE A 339 -3.51 0.70 10.78
C PHE A 339 -2.56 0.01 11.77
N GLN A 340 -2.40 -1.31 11.63
CA GLN A 340 -1.52 -2.11 12.48
C GLN A 340 -0.32 -2.68 11.73
N TRP A 341 -0.49 -2.98 10.44
CA TRP A 341 0.53 -3.65 9.61
C TRP A 341 0.15 -3.67 8.12
N VAL A 342 1.14 -3.89 7.25
CA VAL A 342 0.91 -4.25 5.84
C VAL A 342 0.69 -5.76 5.72
N VAL A 343 -0.11 -6.18 4.74
CA VAL A 343 -0.46 -7.59 4.51
C VAL A 343 0.17 -8.16 3.23
N THR A 344 1.14 -7.44 2.68
CA THR A 344 1.93 -7.79 1.50
C THR A 344 3.41 -7.92 1.85
N SER A 345 4.16 -8.64 1.02
CA SER A 345 5.62 -8.57 1.06
C SER A 345 6.11 -7.14 0.72
N PRO A 346 7.20 -6.66 1.35
CA PRO A 346 7.84 -5.40 0.97
C PRO A 346 8.32 -5.33 -0.50
N SER A 347 8.43 -6.49 -1.17
CA SER A 347 8.69 -6.57 -2.62
C SER A 347 7.53 -6.02 -3.46
N LEU A 348 6.30 -6.13 -2.97
CA LEU A 348 5.07 -5.79 -3.68
C LEU A 348 4.57 -4.42 -3.28
N ASP A 349 4.45 -4.20 -1.97
CA ASP A 349 4.10 -2.91 -1.40
C ASP A 349 4.61 -2.86 0.04
N MET A 350 5.47 -1.90 0.33
CA MET A 350 6.04 -1.66 1.66
C MET A 350 5.29 -0.57 2.44
N GLY A 351 4.35 0.11 1.80
CA GLY A 351 3.58 1.21 2.35
C GLY A 351 2.10 0.86 2.49
N TRP A 352 1.30 1.89 2.72
CA TRP A 352 -0.16 1.81 2.70
C TRP A 352 -0.73 3.17 2.36
N THR A 353 -1.97 3.19 1.91
CA THR A 353 -2.71 4.43 1.65
C THR A 353 -4.10 4.38 2.27
N SER A 354 -4.75 5.53 2.34
CA SER A 354 -6.02 5.68 3.04
C SER A 354 -6.82 6.84 2.50
N VAL A 355 -8.13 6.80 2.77
CA VAL A 355 -9.00 7.98 2.62
C VAL A 355 -9.29 8.62 3.97
N SER A 356 -9.51 7.80 5.00
CA SER A 356 -10.06 8.23 6.29
C SER A 356 -8.99 8.32 7.37
N ALA A 357 -9.12 9.32 8.23
CA ALA A 357 -8.27 9.45 9.42
C ALA A 357 -8.69 8.49 10.54
N PHE A 358 -9.98 8.19 10.66
CA PHE A 358 -10.52 7.34 11.72
C PHE A 358 -11.68 6.45 11.25
N ASP A 359 -11.95 5.38 12.01
CA ASP A 359 -13.01 4.44 11.66
C ASP A 359 -14.39 5.11 11.68
N GLY A 360 -15.19 4.82 10.66
CA GLY A 360 -16.50 5.42 10.45
C GLY A 360 -16.48 6.86 9.92
N ASP A 361 -15.33 7.45 9.56
CA ASP A 361 -15.27 8.84 9.08
C ASP A 361 -16.25 9.08 7.92
N LYS A 362 -17.27 9.91 8.19
CA LYS A 362 -18.33 10.27 7.24
C LYS A 362 -17.86 11.20 6.13
N SER A 363 -16.67 11.77 6.23
CA SER A 363 -16.05 12.61 5.20
C SER A 363 -15.41 11.82 4.08
N ARG A 364 -15.30 10.49 4.22
CA ARG A 364 -14.67 9.59 3.24
C ARG A 364 -15.44 9.44 1.95
N PHE A 365 -16.77 9.53 2.01
CA PHE A 365 -17.64 9.27 0.85
C PHE A 365 -17.32 10.23 -0.29
N GLY A 366 -17.31 9.71 -1.52
CA GLY A 366 -16.92 10.45 -2.71
C GLY A 366 -15.42 10.77 -2.77
N LYS A 367 -14.57 10.01 -2.08
CA LYS A 367 -13.11 10.10 -2.16
C LYS A 367 -12.48 8.74 -2.50
N SER A 368 -11.30 8.79 -3.07
CA SER A 368 -10.53 7.62 -3.49
C SER A 368 -9.09 7.76 -3.07
N VAL A 369 -8.33 6.68 -3.21
CA VAL A 369 -6.88 6.76 -3.31
C VAL A 369 -6.51 6.69 -4.78
N ARG A 370 -5.60 7.55 -5.23
CA ARG A 370 -5.16 7.61 -6.63
C ARG A 370 -3.67 7.78 -6.73
N ARG A 371 -2.99 7.04 -7.61
CA ARG A 371 -1.57 7.18 -7.89
C ARG A 371 -1.20 8.61 -8.30
N LYS A 372 -0.05 9.06 -7.83
CA LYS A 372 0.56 10.34 -8.16
C LYS A 372 1.01 10.35 -9.61
N VAL A 373 0.73 11.44 -10.30
CA VAL A 373 1.21 11.69 -11.66
C VAL A 373 2.63 12.26 -11.57
N ILE A 374 3.59 11.62 -12.23
CA ILE A 374 5.00 12.04 -12.27
C ILE A 374 5.39 12.69 -13.58
N GLY A 375 4.50 12.65 -14.57
CA GLY A 375 4.74 13.25 -15.87
C GLY A 375 3.69 12.82 -16.88
N LYS A 376 4.05 12.96 -18.15
CA LYS A 376 3.23 12.52 -19.27
C LYS A 376 4.09 11.75 -20.27
N ASN A 377 3.48 10.79 -20.95
CA ASN A 377 4.11 10.10 -22.07
C ASN A 377 4.11 10.99 -23.33
N VAL A 378 4.72 10.49 -24.42
CA VAL A 378 4.82 11.21 -25.70
C VAL A 378 3.46 11.55 -26.32
N GLU A 379 2.40 10.83 -25.97
CA GLU A 379 1.02 11.04 -26.42
C GLU A 379 0.22 11.96 -25.47
N GLY A 380 0.87 12.52 -24.43
CA GLY A 380 0.25 13.42 -23.47
C GLY A 380 -0.61 12.75 -22.40
N LYS A 381 -0.58 11.41 -22.30
CA LYS A 381 -1.23 10.63 -21.22
C LYS A 381 -0.39 10.67 -19.96
N ASN A 382 -1.02 10.57 -18.80
CA ASN A 382 -0.31 10.62 -17.52
C ASN A 382 0.60 9.40 -17.34
N LEU A 383 1.77 9.63 -16.76
CA LEU A 383 2.64 8.60 -16.21
C LEU A 383 2.51 8.61 -14.69
N PHE A 384 2.35 7.43 -14.10
CA PHE A 384 2.10 7.27 -12.69
C PHE A 384 3.33 6.80 -11.94
N LYS A 385 3.46 7.28 -10.69
CA LYS A 385 4.49 6.83 -9.77
C LYS A 385 4.23 5.39 -9.37
N ASP A 386 5.27 4.58 -9.39
CA ASP A 386 5.26 3.23 -8.87
C ASP A 386 6.62 2.93 -8.23
N THR A 387 6.62 2.81 -6.91
CA THR A 387 7.79 2.50 -6.13
C THR A 387 7.51 1.34 -5.18
N ASN A 388 6.47 0.55 -5.41
CA ASN A 388 6.03 -0.52 -4.50
C ASN A 388 5.89 0.03 -3.05
N ASN A 389 5.37 1.25 -2.92
CA ASN A 389 5.17 1.92 -1.64
C ASN A 389 3.95 2.83 -1.72
N SER A 390 2.81 2.30 -1.31
CA SER A 390 1.53 3.01 -1.40
C SER A 390 1.53 4.38 -0.72
N THR A 391 2.27 4.53 0.37
CA THR A 391 2.43 5.81 1.08
C THR A 391 3.13 6.86 0.20
N ALA A 392 4.11 6.42 -0.60
CA ALA A 392 4.87 7.27 -1.49
C ALA A 392 4.16 7.52 -2.82
N ASP A 393 3.37 6.54 -3.28
CA ASP A 393 2.85 6.45 -4.65
C ASP A 393 1.45 7.00 -4.80
N PHE A 394 0.62 7.00 -3.75
CA PHE A 394 -0.77 7.44 -3.83
C PHE A 394 -1.00 8.81 -3.18
N GLU A 395 -1.93 9.56 -3.76
CA GLU A 395 -2.64 10.65 -3.12
C GLU A 395 -3.80 10.09 -2.29
N HIS A 396 -3.94 10.60 -1.06
CA HIS A 396 -4.89 10.14 -0.07
C HIS A 396 -6.18 10.97 -0.11
N GLY A 397 -7.34 10.31 -0.09
CA GLY A 397 -8.63 10.97 0.08
C GLY A 397 -8.98 12.01 -0.99
N VAL A 398 -8.63 11.75 -2.26
CA VAL A 398 -8.86 12.68 -3.37
C VAL A 398 -10.20 12.44 -4.06
N LYS A 399 -10.74 13.48 -4.73
CA LYS A 399 -11.91 13.33 -5.61
C LYS A 399 -11.59 12.26 -6.69
N PRO A 400 -12.42 11.22 -6.84
CA PRO A 400 -12.14 10.16 -7.81
C PRO A 400 -12.19 10.68 -9.24
N SER A 401 -11.33 10.13 -10.09
CA SER A 401 -11.05 10.66 -11.43
C SER A 401 -12.23 10.59 -12.38
N LEU A 402 -13.21 9.71 -12.13
CA LEU A 402 -14.40 9.54 -12.97
C LEU A 402 -15.56 10.46 -12.57
N PHE A 403 -15.42 11.24 -11.49
CA PHE A 403 -16.39 12.26 -11.09
C PHE A 403 -16.12 13.55 -11.87
N ASN A 404 -16.78 13.70 -13.02
CA ASN A 404 -16.85 14.97 -13.76
C ASN A 404 -17.69 16.00 -12.99
#